data_AF-A0A7J9FQN6-F1
#
_entry.id   AF-A0A7J9FQN6-F1
#
_cell.length_a   1.000
_cell.length_b   1.000
_cell.length_c   1.000
_cell.angle_alpha   90.00
_cell.angle_beta   90.00
_cell.angle_gamma   90.00
#
_symmetry.space_group_name_H-M   'P 1'
#
loop_
_entity.id
_entity.type
_entity.pdbx_description
1 polymer ?
#
loop_
_entity_poly.entity_id
_entity_poly.type
_entity_poly.pdbx_seq_one_letter_code
_entity_poly.pdbx_strand_id
1 'polypeptide(L)'
;MIFHTATIPGLLQLLPLFFIPESPRWLAKVGRDEEIEDVLLCLRGNKADIFNEAAEIKDFVESLKSFSKEGMLEIFQKKYVRQLLTVAGMIILMNLGGVNAFAFYSGVIFVSAGLSSMVGLITLAATQVFTVIFGSKSLH
;
A
#
# COMPACT_ATOMS: atom_id res chain seq x y z
N MET A 1 -26.94 1.89 12.90
CA MET A 1 -27.00 1.36 11.52
C MET A 1 -25.64 1.45 10.80
N ILE A 2 -24.88 2.54 10.94
CA ILE A 2 -23.59 2.78 10.24
C ILE A 2 -22.45 1.81 10.64
N PHE A 3 -22.42 1.31 11.88
CA PHE A 3 -21.37 0.38 12.32
C PHE A 3 -21.46 -1.01 11.65
N HIS A 4 -22.67 -1.48 11.32
CA HIS A 4 -22.86 -2.78 10.68
C HIS A 4 -22.42 -2.78 9.21
N THR A 5 -22.57 -1.65 8.51
CA THR A 5 -22.16 -1.54 7.10
C THR A 5 -20.65 -1.51 6.92
N ALA A 6 -19.89 -1.04 7.92
CA ALA A 6 -18.43 -1.05 7.89
C ALA A 6 -17.82 -2.44 8.13
N THR A 7 -18.56 -3.35 8.79
CA THR A 7 -18.08 -4.71 9.08
C THR A 7 -18.05 -5.58 7.83
N ILE A 8 -18.94 -5.34 6.87
CA ILE A 8 -19.07 -6.11 5.62
C ILE A 8 -17.78 -6.08 4.79
N PRO A 9 -17.23 -4.90 4.39
CA PRO A 9 -15.99 -4.86 3.62
C PRO A 9 -14.79 -5.40 4.43
N GLY A 10 -14.76 -5.19 5.74
CA GLY A 10 -13.70 -5.75 6.61
C GLY A 10 -13.69 -7.27 6.59
N LEU A 11 -14.85 -7.91 6.76
CA LEU A 11 -14.99 -9.36 6.69
C LEU A 11 -14.72 -9.90 5.28
N LEU A 12 -15.19 -9.18 4.25
CA LEU A 12 -14.93 -9.54 2.86
C LEU A 12 -13.43 -9.50 2.53
N GLN A 13 -12.68 -8.54 3.08
CA GLN A 13 -11.23 -8.42 2.91
C GLN A 13 -10.45 -9.55 3.61
N LEU A 14 -11.01 -10.17 4.65
CA LEU A 14 -10.37 -11.29 5.33
C LEU A 14 -10.41 -12.59 4.53
N LEU A 15 -11.42 -12.79 3.68
CA LEU A 15 -11.54 -14.03 2.90
C LEU A 15 -10.36 -14.25 1.94
N PRO A 16 -9.90 -13.24 1.14
CA PRO A 16 -8.73 -13.37 0.29
C PRO A 16 -7.42 -13.59 1.06
N LEU A 17 -7.32 -13.12 2.31
CA LEU A 17 -6.08 -13.19 3.09
C LEU A 17 -5.63 -14.64 3.30
N PHE A 18 -6.58 -15.58 3.44
CA PHE A 18 -6.28 -17.00 3.56
C PHE A 18 -5.75 -17.64 2.27
N PHE A 19 -5.96 -17.01 1.11
CA PHE A 19 -5.47 -17.49 -0.18
C PHE A 19 -4.15 -16.84 -0.62
N ILE A 20 -3.80 -15.70 -0.04
CA ILE A 20 -2.58 -14.97 -0.41
C ILE A 20 -1.40 -15.57 0.35
N PRO A 21 -0.35 -16.06 -0.33
CA PRO A 21 0.83 -16.55 0.35
C PRO A 21 1.50 -15.41 1.13
N GLU A 22 2.11 -15.73 2.26
CA GLU A 22 2.86 -14.77 3.06
C GLU A 22 4.00 -14.13 2.27
N SER A 23 4.44 -12.93 2.68
CA SER A 23 5.52 -12.26 1.96
C SER A 23 6.85 -13.03 2.11
N PRO A 24 7.56 -13.37 1.01
CA PRO A 24 8.83 -14.10 1.08
C PRO A 24 9.91 -13.33 1.87
N ARG A 25 9.85 -12.00 1.86
CA ARG A 25 10.73 -11.13 2.68
C ARG A 25 10.44 -11.24 4.17
N TRP A 26 9.17 -11.43 4.54
CA TRP A 26 8.79 -11.64 5.94
C TRP A 26 9.23 -13.02 6.42
N LEU A 27 9.06 -14.06 5.59
CA LEU A 27 9.55 -15.41 5.89
C LEU A 27 11.06 -15.44 6.15
N ALA A 28 11.86 -14.78 5.30
CA ALA A 28 13.31 -14.61 5.50
C ALA A 28 13.64 -13.87 6.81
N LYS A 29 12.85 -12.86 7.19
CA LYS A 29 13.04 -12.12 8.43
C LYS A 29 12.81 -12.98 9.67
N VAL A 30 11.82 -13.87 9.63
CA VAL A 30 11.46 -14.77 10.75
C VAL A 30 12.31 -16.06 10.73
N GLY A 31 13.12 -16.28 9.70
CA GLY A 31 14.02 -17.43 9.57
C GLY A 31 13.35 -18.70 9.04
N ARG A 32 12.21 -18.57 8.35
CA ARG A 32 11.49 -19.67 7.70
C ARG A 32 11.97 -19.84 6.26
N ASP A 33 13.24 -20.16 6.11
CA ASP A 33 13.94 -20.09 4.82
C ASP A 33 13.51 -21.17 3.81
N GLU A 34 13.00 -22.30 4.31
CA GLU A 34 12.51 -23.43 3.51
C GLU A 34 11.22 -23.07 2.74
N GLU A 35 10.41 -22.16 3.27
CA GLU A 35 9.11 -21.78 2.68
C GLU A 35 9.23 -20.64 1.65
N ILE A 36 10.38 -19.98 1.58
CA ILE A 36 10.61 -18.84 0.67
C ILE A 36 10.49 -19.30 -0.79
N GLU A 37 11.05 -20.48 -1.10
CA GLU A 37 11.06 -21.02 -2.46
C GLU A 37 9.65 -21.38 -2.92
N ASP A 38 8.86 -22.05 -2.07
CA ASP A 38 7.46 -22.40 -2.36
C ASP A 38 6.59 -21.16 -2.61
N VAL A 39 6.76 -20.12 -1.79
CA VAL A 39 6.05 -18.85 -1.95
C VAL A 39 6.48 -18.11 -3.22
N LEU A 40 7.76 -18.08 -3.54
CA LEU A 40 8.25 -17.43 -4.76
C LEU A 40 7.75 -18.17 -6.02
N LEU A 41 7.71 -19.49 -6.01
CA LEU A 41 7.13 -20.29 -7.10
C LEU A 41 5.62 -20.06 -7.23
N CYS A 42 4.91 -19.88 -6.12
CA CYS A 42 3.49 -19.50 -6.14
C CYS A 42 3.27 -18.11 -6.77
N LEU A 43 4.13 -17.13 -6.46
CA LEU A 43 4.02 -15.75 -6.94
C LEU A 43 4.51 -15.53 -8.38
N ARG A 44 5.60 -16.17 -8.79
CA ARG A 44 6.25 -16.01 -10.10
C ARG A 44 5.82 -17.07 -11.12
N GLY A 45 5.24 -18.17 -10.64
CA GLY A 45 4.89 -19.34 -11.43
C GLY A 45 5.98 -20.41 -11.44
N ASN A 46 5.57 -21.67 -11.63
CA ASN A 46 6.39 -22.88 -11.47
C ASN A 46 7.57 -23.04 -12.47
N LYS A 47 7.82 -22.05 -13.33
CA LYS A 47 8.91 -22.07 -14.32
C LYS A 47 9.87 -20.88 -14.18
N ALA A 48 9.64 -20.01 -13.21
CA ALA A 48 10.51 -18.87 -12.96
C ALA A 48 11.79 -19.32 -12.24
N ASP A 49 12.91 -18.71 -12.60
CA ASP A 49 14.15 -18.86 -11.83
C ASP A 49 14.04 -18.03 -10.55
N ILE A 50 13.73 -18.71 -9.44
CA ILE A 50 13.53 -18.10 -8.13
C ILE A 50 14.78 -18.14 -7.25
N PHE A 51 15.82 -18.89 -7.62
CA PHE A 51 16.98 -19.11 -6.77
C PHE A 51 17.76 -17.82 -6.55
N ASN A 52 17.94 -17.04 -7.62
CA ASN A 52 18.59 -15.73 -7.57
C ASN A 52 17.79 -14.75 -6.68
N GLU A 53 16.47 -14.68 -6.86
CA GLU A 53 15.60 -13.80 -6.06
C GLU A 53 15.56 -14.22 -4.59
N ALA A 54 15.52 -15.52 -4.30
CA ALA A 54 15.56 -16.06 -2.94
C ALA A 54 16.88 -15.72 -2.23
N ALA A 55 18.01 -15.86 -2.93
CA ALA A 55 19.33 -15.50 -2.41
C ALA A 55 19.44 -13.99 -2.12
N GLU A 56 19.00 -13.14 -3.07
CA GLU A 56 19.00 -11.69 -2.88
C GLU A 56 18.15 -11.26 -1.67
N ILE A 57 16.98 -11.88 -1.47
CA ILE A 57 16.12 -11.59 -0.32
C ILE A 57 16.81 -12.00 0.99
N LYS A 58 17.44 -13.18 1.04
CA LYS A 58 18.17 -13.66 2.23
C LYS A 58 19.34 -12.76 2.57
N ASP A 59 20.17 -12.43 1.60
CA ASP A 59 21.32 -11.53 1.74
C ASP A 59 20.89 -10.14 2.21
N PHE A 60 19.81 -9.61 1.63
CA PHE A 60 19.25 -8.32 2.04
C PHE A 60 18.80 -8.35 3.50
N VAL A 61 18.05 -9.39 3.92
CA VAL A 61 17.58 -9.51 5.30
C VAL A 61 18.72 -9.72 6.29
N GLU A 62 19.75 -10.47 5.92
CA GLU A 62 20.93 -10.64 6.75
C GLU A 62 21.72 -9.33 6.89
N SER A 63 21.86 -8.57 5.80
CA SER A 63 22.43 -7.23 5.86
C SER A 63 21.61 -6.33 6.80
N LEU A 64 20.27 -6.38 6.74
CA LEU A 64 19.41 -5.60 7.63
C LEU A 64 19.56 -5.99 9.10
N LYS A 65 19.78 -7.28 9.42
CA LYS A 65 20.07 -7.71 10.80
C LYS A 65 21.34 -7.04 11.34
N SER A 66 22.36 -6.86 10.49
CA SER A 66 23.60 -6.15 10.86
C SER A 66 23.39 -4.64 11.12
N PHE A 67 22.49 -3.99 10.35
CA PHE A 67 22.13 -2.57 10.54
C PHE A 67 21.14 -2.35 11.70
N SER A 68 20.33 -3.35 12.07
CA SER A 68 19.18 -3.22 12.97
C SER A 68 19.48 -2.84 14.44
N LYS A 69 20.75 -2.74 14.84
CA LYS A 69 21.11 -2.34 16.22
C LYS A 69 20.94 -0.83 16.48
N GLU A 70 20.83 -0.01 15.43
CA GLU A 70 20.72 1.46 15.54
C GLU A 70 19.36 1.94 15.01
N GLY A 71 18.29 1.56 15.71
CA GLY A 71 16.91 1.77 15.26
C GLY A 71 16.49 3.22 15.01
N MET A 72 15.53 3.40 14.08
CA MET A 72 14.77 4.60 13.66
C MET A 72 15.54 5.90 13.32
N LEU A 73 16.63 6.20 14.01
CA LEU A 73 17.50 7.36 13.80
C LEU A 73 18.40 7.19 12.56
N GLU A 74 18.67 5.96 12.13
CA GLU A 74 19.38 5.69 10.86
C GLU A 74 18.60 6.18 9.64
N ILE A 75 17.27 6.25 9.71
CA ILE A 75 16.42 6.79 8.63
C ILE A 75 16.70 8.28 8.41
N PHE A 76 17.16 8.98 9.45
CA PHE A 76 17.61 10.38 9.39
C PHE A 76 19.09 10.52 8.99
N GLN A 77 19.80 9.44 8.63
CA GLN A 77 21.11 9.56 8.02
C GLN A 77 21.02 10.31 6.69
N LYS A 78 22.03 11.14 6.42
CA LYS A 78 22.12 12.05 5.26
C LYS A 78 21.85 11.36 3.91
N LYS A 79 22.09 10.04 3.82
CA LYS A 79 21.82 9.19 2.66
C LYS A 79 20.33 9.04 2.34
N TYR A 80 19.46 8.95 3.35
CA TYR A 80 18.02 8.70 3.19
C TYR A 80 17.14 9.94 3.40
N VAL A 81 17.66 10.98 4.06
CA VAL A 81 16.93 12.24 4.32
C VAL A 81 16.39 12.89 3.04
N ARG A 82 17.13 12.87 1.92
CA ARG A 82 16.65 13.45 0.65
C ARG A 82 15.44 12.69 0.11
N GLN A 83 15.46 11.36 0.18
CA GLN A 83 14.33 10.54 -0.24
C GLN A 83 13.13 10.76 0.69
N LEU A 84 13.36 10.78 2.00
CA LEU A 84 12.34 11.05 3.01
C LEU A 84 11.67 12.42 2.79
N LEU A 85 12.45 13.48 2.59
CA LEU A 85 11.92 14.82 2.31
C LEU A 85 11.14 14.88 0.99
N THR A 86 11.55 14.13 -0.03
CA THR A 86 10.83 14.07 -1.30
C THR A 86 9.46 13.42 -1.11
N VAL A 87 9.41 12.28 -0.41
CA VAL A 87 8.13 11.59 -0.12
C VAL A 87 7.25 12.43 0.81
N ALA A 88 7.81 12.98 1.88
CA ALA A 88 7.07 13.83 2.81
C ALA A 88 6.53 15.09 2.12
N GLY A 89 7.36 15.75 1.31
CA GLY A 89 6.95 16.90 0.50
C GLY A 89 5.81 16.52 -0.44
N MET A 90 5.93 15.41 -1.17
CA MET A 90 4.89 14.93 -2.08
C MET A 90 3.55 14.68 -1.34
N ILE A 91 3.59 14.02 -0.17
CA ILE A 91 2.39 13.75 0.65
C ILE A 91 1.77 15.07 1.13
N ILE A 92 2.58 16.03 1.57
CA ILE A 92 2.10 17.33 2.03
C ILE A 92 1.46 18.09 0.87
N LEU A 93 2.12 18.19 -0.30
CA LEU A 93 1.55 18.86 -1.47
C LEU A 93 0.22 18.22 -1.89
N MET A 94 0.13 16.89 -1.86
CA MET A 94 -1.09 16.16 -2.19
C MET A 94 -2.23 16.45 -1.20
N ASN A 95 -1.93 16.59 0.10
CA ASN A 95 -2.93 16.94 1.11
C ASN A 95 -3.32 18.43 1.09
N LEU A 96 -2.37 19.33 0.85
CA LEU A 96 -2.61 20.78 0.70
C LEU A 96 -3.45 21.10 -0.53
N GLY A 97 -3.40 20.25 -1.56
CA GLY A 97 -4.33 20.31 -2.70
C GLY A 97 -5.81 20.18 -2.31
N GLY A 98 -6.11 20.00 -1.02
CA GLY A 98 -7.46 20.09 -0.49
C GLY A 98 -8.30 18.84 -0.76
N VAL A 99 -7.68 17.71 -1.11
CA VAL A 99 -8.38 16.45 -1.41
C VAL A 99 -9.34 16.07 -0.27
N ASN A 100 -8.90 16.19 0.98
CA ASN A 100 -9.75 15.91 2.15
C ASN A 100 -10.87 16.94 2.30
N ALA A 101 -10.56 18.24 2.17
CA ALA A 101 -11.57 19.30 2.27
C ALA A 101 -12.63 19.17 1.17
N PHE A 102 -12.21 18.87 -0.06
CA PHE A 102 -13.11 18.59 -1.18
C PHE A 102 -13.99 17.37 -0.89
N ALA A 103 -13.43 16.27 -0.37
CA ALA A 103 -14.21 15.08 -0.04
C ALA A 103 -15.33 15.38 0.98
N PHE A 104 -15.05 16.15 2.03
CA PHE A 104 -16.03 16.49 3.06
C PHE A 104 -17.04 17.57 2.62
N TYR A 105 -16.60 18.58 1.86
CA TYR A 105 -17.43 19.73 1.51
C TYR A 105 -17.99 19.70 0.08
N SER A 106 -17.68 18.68 -0.72
CA SER A 106 -18.19 18.53 -2.09
C SER A 106 -19.70 18.73 -2.18
N GLY A 107 -20.47 18.06 -1.33
CA GLY A 107 -21.94 18.20 -1.29
C GLY A 107 -22.39 19.64 -1.08
N VAL A 108 -21.74 20.39 -0.17
CA VAL A 108 -22.05 21.80 0.09
C VAL A 108 -21.66 22.68 -1.11
N ILE A 109 -20.47 22.48 -1.67
CA ILE A 109 -19.97 23.22 -2.84
C ILE A 109 -20.91 23.06 -4.03
N PHE A 110 -21.34 21.83 -4.33
CA PHE A 110 -22.25 21.54 -5.43
C PHE A 110 -23.65 22.12 -5.17
N VAL A 111 -24.17 22.06 -3.94
CA VAL A 111 -25.43 22.72 -3.57
C VAL A 111 -25.35 24.24 -3.72
N SER A 112 -24.25 24.86 -3.29
CA SER A 112 -24.01 26.29 -3.48
C SER A 112 -23.87 26.69 -4.95
N ALA A 113 -23.46 25.77 -5.83
CA ALA A 113 -23.43 25.97 -7.27
C ALA A 113 -24.80 25.75 -7.97
N GLY A 114 -25.87 25.45 -7.21
CA GLY A 114 -27.21 25.18 -7.73
C GLY A 114 -27.43 23.75 -8.22
N LEU A 115 -26.50 22.82 -7.92
CA LEU A 115 -26.60 21.40 -8.26
C LEU A 115 -27.04 20.57 -7.03
N SER A 116 -27.56 19.37 -7.26
CA SER A 116 -27.92 18.47 -6.16
C SER A 116 -26.66 17.90 -5.48
N SER A 117 -26.69 17.78 -4.15
CA SER A 117 -25.64 17.10 -3.35
C SER A 117 -25.32 15.69 -3.86
N MET A 118 -26.32 15.00 -4.43
CA MET A 118 -26.13 13.67 -5.02
C MET A 118 -25.13 13.66 -6.17
N VAL A 119 -25.05 14.74 -6.96
CA VAL A 119 -24.07 14.87 -8.06
C VAL A 119 -22.65 14.98 -7.49
N GLY A 120 -22.46 15.68 -6.36
CA GLY A 120 -21.19 15.73 -5.64
C GLY A 120 -20.74 14.35 -5.12
N LEU A 121 -21.67 13.55 -4.60
CA LEU A 121 -21.36 12.19 -4.14
C LEU A 121 -21.00 11.24 -5.30
N ILE A 122 -21.74 11.32 -6.41
CA ILE A 122 -21.48 10.48 -7.60
C ILE A 122 -20.12 10.83 -8.22
N THR A 123 -19.79 12.12 -8.34
CA THR A 123 -18.49 12.55 -8.87
C THR A 123 -17.33 12.09 -7.99
N LEU A 124 -17.47 12.18 -6.66
CA LEU A 124 -16.49 11.64 -5.72
C LEU A 124 -16.30 10.13 -5.90
N ALA A 125 -17.39 9.37 -5.97
CA ALA A 125 -17.36 7.93 -6.18
C ALA A 125 -16.67 7.55 -7.50
N ALA A 126 -16.94 8.28 -8.58
CA ALA A 126 -16.31 8.07 -9.87
C ALA A 126 -14.79 8.32 -9.82
N THR A 127 -14.34 9.39 -9.16
CA THR A 127 -12.91 9.69 -8.98
C THR A 127 -12.19 8.58 -8.20
N GLN A 128 -12.82 8.00 -7.18
CA GLN A 128 -12.25 6.90 -6.41
C GLN A 128 -12.10 5.62 -7.24
N VAL A 129 -13.16 5.24 -7.98
CA VAL A 129 -13.12 4.07 -8.87
C VAL A 129 -12.02 4.23 -9.92
N PHE A 130 -11.90 5.42 -10.52
CA PHE A 130 -10.82 5.72 -11.46
C PHE A 130 -9.44 5.52 -10.81
N THR A 131 -9.23 6.05 -9.61
CA THR A 131 -7.96 5.91 -8.89
C THR A 131 -7.58 4.44 -8.65
N VAL A 132 -8.54 3.62 -8.24
CA VAL A 132 -8.31 2.18 -8.01
C VAL A 132 -7.93 1.45 -9.30
N ILE A 133 -8.60 1.75 -10.42
CA ILE A 133 -8.32 1.13 -11.72
C ILE A 133 -6.90 1.45 -12.19
N PHE A 134 -6.49 2.72 -12.09
CA PHE A 134 -5.13 3.12 -12.47
C PHE A 134 -4.07 2.56 -11.53
N GLY A 135 -4.35 2.53 -10.22
CA GLY A 135 -3.46 1.90 -9.24
C GLY A 135 -3.27 0.40 -9.50
N SER A 136 -4.34 -0.33 -9.80
CA SER A 136 -4.29 -1.76 -10.11
C SER A 136 -3.51 -2.06 -11.38
N LYS A 137 -3.55 -1.18 -12.39
CA LYS A 137 -2.79 -1.36 -13.65
C LYS A 137 -1.31 -1.05 -13.50
N SER A 138 -0.91 -0.26 -12.51
CA SER A 138 0.51 0.01 -12.22
C SER A 138 1.20 -1.16 -11.50
N LEU A 139 0.45 -2.19 -11.07
CA LEU A 139 0.94 -3.38 -10.36
C LEU A 139 1.11 -4.62 -11.26
N HIS A 140 0.92 -4.50 -12.57
CA HIS A 140 1.27 -5.50 -13.59
C HIS A 140 2.37 -4.92 -14.49
#